data_AF-A0A1J5QKG9-F1
#
_entry.id   AF-A0A1J5QKG9-F1
#
_cell.length_a   1.000
_cell.length_b   1.000
_cell.length_c   1.000
_cell.angle_alpha   90.00
_cell.angle_beta   90.00
_cell.angle_gamma   90.00
#
_symmetry.space_group_name_H-M   'P 1'
#
loop_
_entity.id
_entity.type
_entity.pdbx_description
1 polymer ?
#
loop_
_entity_poly.entity_id
_entity_poly.type
_entity_poly.pdbx_seq_one_letter_code
_entity_poly.pdbx_strand_id
1 'polypeptide(L)'
;MLTQFEQAGILLRSNFESGKSVFEINEGRHHDHLVCLDCGRVVEFFDPEIERRQKKIAHEHGFELQEHSLALYASCARKDVCPHYKKVDHTPLTGRPALEED
;
A
#
# COMPACT_ATOMS: atom_id res chain seq x y z
N MET A 1 4.43 2.24 -20.02
CA MET A 1 3.22 2.93 -20.51
C MET A 1 2.37 3.57 -19.41
N LEU A 2 2.37 3.11 -18.14
CA LEU A 2 1.66 3.82 -17.06
C LEU A 2 2.32 5.14 -16.62
N THR A 3 3.66 5.20 -16.68
CA THR A 3 4.45 6.39 -16.29
C THR A 3 4.16 7.64 -17.12
N GLN A 4 3.70 7.49 -18.38
CA GLN A 4 3.29 8.64 -19.20
C GLN A 4 1.96 9.24 -18.73
N PHE A 5 1.03 8.41 -18.26
CA PHE A 5 -0.23 8.89 -17.70
C PHE A 5 -0.06 9.48 -16.30
N GLU A 6 0.88 8.96 -15.53
CA GLU A 6 1.36 9.57 -14.28
C GLU A 6 1.96 10.96 -14.54
N GLN A 7 2.90 11.07 -15.48
CA GLN A 7 3.51 12.35 -15.87
C GLN A 7 2.48 13.36 -16.42
N ALA A 8 1.45 12.88 -17.10
CA ALA A 8 0.34 13.70 -17.59
C ALA A 8 -0.66 14.10 -16.48
N GLY A 9 -0.47 13.64 -15.24
CA GLY A 9 -1.36 13.92 -14.11
C GLY A 9 -2.70 13.16 -14.15
N ILE A 10 -2.85 12.22 -15.09
CA ILE A 10 -4.05 11.39 -15.26
C ILE A 10 -4.07 10.28 -14.21
N LEU A 11 -2.89 9.75 -13.86
CA LEU A 11 -2.73 8.77 -12.80
C LEU A 11 -1.95 9.37 -11.62
N LEU A 12 -2.35 9.00 -10.41
CA LEU A 12 -1.55 9.14 -9.20
C LEU A 12 -0.84 7.82 -8.93
N ARG A 13 0.37 7.89 -8.36
CA ARG A 13 1.14 6.71 -7.97
C ARG A 13 1.42 6.72 -6.47
N SER A 14 0.87 5.74 -5.77
CA SER A 14 1.16 5.49 -4.37
C SER A 14 2.22 4.40 -4.24
N ASN A 15 3.34 4.72 -3.58
CA ASN A 15 4.41 3.77 -3.29
C ASN A 15 4.30 3.28 -1.85
N PHE A 16 4.12 1.99 -1.69
CA PHE A 16 3.99 1.37 -0.38
C PHE A 16 5.27 0.63 -0.01
N GLU A 17 5.62 0.64 1.27
CA GLU A 17 6.84 -0.01 1.81
C GLU A 17 6.92 -1.52 1.52
N SER A 18 5.79 -2.17 1.24
CA SER A 18 5.73 -3.57 0.76
C SER A 18 6.35 -3.81 -0.63
N GLY A 19 6.93 -2.78 -1.27
CA GLY A 19 7.45 -2.84 -2.64
C GLY A 19 6.34 -2.80 -3.70
N LYS A 20 5.08 -2.63 -3.30
CA LYS A 20 3.95 -2.46 -4.21
C LYS A 20 3.75 -0.98 -4.55
N SER A 21 3.42 -0.74 -5.81
CA SER A 21 2.91 0.54 -6.26
C SER A 21 1.49 0.37 -6.78
N VAL A 22 0.61 1.28 -6.40
CA VAL A 22 -0.74 1.36 -6.96
C VAL A 22 -0.81 2.62 -7.82
N PHE A 23 -1.37 2.48 -9.01
CA PHE A 23 -1.65 3.59 -9.91
C PHE A 23 -3.16 3.78 -9.95
N GLU A 24 -3.63 4.99 -9.67
CA GLU A 24 -5.05 5.32 -9.53
C GLU A 24 -5.39 6.46 -10.47
N ILE A 25 -6.61 6.48 -11.01
CA ILE A 25 -7.07 7.64 -11.78
C ILE A 25 -7.18 8.83 -10.85
N ASN A 26 -6.66 9.96 -11.29
CA ASN A 26 -6.82 11.22 -10.56
C ASN A 26 -8.26 11.74 -10.70
N GLU A 27 -9.19 11.13 -9.95
CA GLU A 27 -10.61 11.51 -9.93
C GLU A 27 -10.89 12.73 -9.03
N GLY A 28 -9.87 13.31 -8.40
CA GLY A 28 -9.98 14.47 -7.52
C GLY A 28 -10.68 14.20 -6.17
N ARG A 29 -10.96 12.94 -5.83
CA ARG A 29 -11.50 12.54 -4.53
C ARG A 29 -10.38 12.09 -3.60
N HIS A 30 -10.15 12.87 -2.54
CA HIS A 30 -9.20 12.54 -1.49
C HIS A 30 -9.61 11.26 -0.74
N HIS A 31 -8.67 10.34 -0.59
CA HIS A 31 -8.80 9.12 0.18
C HIS A 31 -7.41 8.64 0.61
N ASP A 32 -7.40 7.86 1.67
CA ASP A 32 -6.20 7.26 2.26
C ASP A 32 -6.18 5.75 1.98
N HIS A 33 -5.04 5.11 2.27
CA HIS A 33 -4.84 3.69 1.96
C HIS A 33 -4.61 2.85 3.21
N LEU A 34 -5.27 1.70 3.29
CA LEU A 34 -4.95 0.63 4.24
C LEU A 34 -4.34 -0.55 3.47
N VAL A 35 -3.10 -0.88 3.79
CA VAL A 35 -2.27 -1.86 3.08
C VAL A 35 -1.98 -3.04 3.99
N CYS A 36 -2.45 -4.23 3.59
CA CYS A 36 -2.12 -5.45 4.29
C CYS A 36 -0.75 -5.97 3.87
N LEU A 37 0.19 -6.10 4.79
CA LEU A 37 1.55 -6.60 4.53
C LEU A 37 1.60 -8.12 4.27
N ASP A 38 0.57 -8.87 4.69
CA ASP A 38 0.55 -10.32 4.53
C ASP A 38 0.03 -10.78 3.18
N CYS A 39 -1.08 -10.20 2.73
CA CYS A 39 -1.74 -10.57 1.47
C CYS A 39 -1.61 -9.50 0.38
N GLY A 40 -1.11 -8.32 0.75
CA GLY A 40 -0.94 -7.20 -0.15
C GLY A 40 -2.24 -6.58 -0.65
N ARG A 41 -3.37 -6.81 0.04
CA ARG A 41 -4.64 -6.12 -0.21
C ARG A 41 -4.48 -4.64 0.14
N VAL A 42 -4.97 -3.77 -0.74
CA VAL A 42 -5.09 -2.34 -0.49
C VAL A 42 -6.58 -2.01 -0.40
N VAL A 43 -6.96 -1.20 0.58
CA VAL A 43 -8.32 -0.71 0.79
C VAL A 43 -8.26 0.81 0.87
N GLU A 44 -9.04 1.47 0.04
CA GLU A 44 -9.25 2.92 0.10
C GLU A 44 -10.21 3.25 1.25
N PHE A 45 -9.94 4.31 1.99
CA PHE A 45 -10.85 4.83 3.00
C PHE A 45 -10.78 6.35 3.10
N PHE A 46 -11.80 6.94 3.73
CA PHE A 46 -11.81 8.37 4.07
C PHE A 46 -12.44 8.50 5.46
N ASP A 47 -11.80 9.27 6.34
CA ASP A 47 -12.29 9.49 7.70
C ASP A 47 -12.27 10.99 8.05
N PRO A 48 -13.45 11.65 8.17
CA PRO A 48 -13.53 13.07 8.47
C PRO A 48 -12.90 13.48 9.81
N GLU A 49 -12.80 12.55 10.78
CA GLU A 49 -12.23 12.84 12.08
C GLU A 49 -10.70 12.90 12.02
N ILE A 50 -10.08 11.98 11.27
CA ILE A 50 -8.65 12.00 10.97
C ILE A 50 -8.27 13.32 10.26
N GLU A 51 -9.01 13.69 9.22
CA GLU A 51 -8.81 14.96 8.49
C GLU A 51 -8.82 16.18 9.41
N ARG A 52 -9.85 16.25 10.26
CA ARG A 52 -10.00 17.34 11.23
C ARG A 52 -8.85 17.36 12.22
N ARG A 53 -8.40 16.20 12.67
CA ARG A 53 -7.29 16.09 13.64
C ARG A 53 -5.97 16.54 13.02
N GLN A 54 -5.66 16.13 11.80
CA GLN A 54 -4.45 16.55 11.09
C GLN A 54 -4.41 18.07 10.88
N LYS A 55 -5.52 18.67 10.40
CA LYS A 55 -5.64 20.13 10.25
C LYS A 55 -5.43 20.87 11.57
N LYS A 56 -6.04 20.36 12.65
CA LYS A 56 -5.87 20.93 13.98
C LYS A 56 -4.41 20.89 14.45
N ILE A 57 -3.73 19.76 14.28
CA ILE A 57 -2.31 19.61 14.64
C ILE A 57 -1.46 20.60 13.83
N ALA A 58 -1.64 20.68 12.51
CA ALA A 58 -0.91 21.63 11.67
C ALA A 58 -1.07 23.07 12.17
N HIS A 59 -2.31 23.47 12.45
CA HIS A 59 -2.62 24.80 12.98
C HIS A 59 -1.99 25.05 14.36
N GLU A 60 -2.05 24.08 15.28
CA GLU A 60 -1.42 24.17 16.61
C GLU A 60 0.11 24.40 16.53
N HIS A 61 0.74 23.97 15.44
CA HIS A 61 2.16 24.18 15.17
C HIS A 61 2.44 25.38 14.25
N GLY A 62 1.44 26.20 13.93
CA GLY A 62 1.60 27.41 13.11
C GLY A 62 1.69 27.14 11.60
N PHE A 63 1.19 26.00 11.13
CA PHE A 63 1.15 25.63 9.72
C PHE A 63 -0.28 25.62 9.15
N GLU A 64 -0.42 25.95 7.88
CA GLU A 64 -1.63 25.69 7.08
C GLU A 64 -1.43 24.39 6.29
N LEU A 65 -2.25 23.37 6.56
CA LEU A 65 -2.15 22.07 5.89
C LEU A 65 -2.63 22.16 4.44
N GLN A 66 -1.72 21.98 3.48
CA GLN A 66 -2.01 22.02 2.04
C GLN A 66 -2.42 20.65 1.49
N GLU A 67 -1.71 19.60 1.88
CA GLU A 67 -1.92 18.22 1.42
C GLU A 67 -1.38 17.25 2.48
N HIS A 68 -1.82 15.99 2.45
CA HIS A 68 -1.20 14.90 3.17
C HIS A 68 -1.29 13.59 2.39
N SER A 69 -0.48 12.61 2.78
CA SER A 69 -0.58 11.24 2.32
C SER A 69 -0.58 10.34 3.55
N LEU A 70 -1.64 9.55 3.73
CA LEU A 70 -1.76 8.59 4.83
C LEU A 70 -1.90 7.18 4.29
N ALA A 71 -1.00 6.31 4.77
CA ALA A 71 -1.08 4.87 4.57
C ALA A 71 -1.04 4.16 5.93
N LEU A 72 -1.99 3.26 6.17
CA LEU A 72 -2.02 2.37 7.32
C LEU A 72 -1.52 0.99 6.92
N TYR A 73 -0.40 0.55 7.50
CA TYR A 73 0.14 -0.78 7.25
C TYR A 73 -0.34 -1.77 8.32
N ALA A 74 -0.99 -2.85 7.88
CA ALA A 74 -1.65 -3.80 8.76
C ALA A 74 -1.35 -5.25 8.38
N SER A 75 -1.63 -6.18 9.29
CA SER A 75 -1.63 -7.62 9.02
C SER A 75 -3.06 -8.14 8.84
N CYS A 76 -3.21 -9.27 8.16
CA CYS A 76 -4.48 -9.98 8.10
C CYS A 76 -4.91 -10.32 9.53
N ALA A 77 -6.12 -9.90 9.94
CA ALA A 77 -6.67 -10.27 11.24
C ALA A 77 -6.75 -11.80 11.42
N ARG A 78 -6.99 -12.53 10.32
CA ARG A 78 -6.93 -13.99 10.24
C ARG A 78 -6.28 -14.43 8.93
N LYS A 79 -5.06 -14.97 8.99
CA LYS A 79 -4.29 -15.41 7.81
C LYS A 79 -4.82 -16.71 7.21
N ASP A 80 -5.29 -17.61 8.07
CA ASP A 80 -5.80 -18.95 7.76
C ASP A 80 -7.05 -18.95 6.86
N VAL A 81 -7.86 -17.89 6.93
CA VAL A 81 -9.09 -17.74 6.15
C VAL A 81 -9.10 -16.50 5.26
N CYS A 82 -7.96 -15.84 5.08
CA CYS A 82 -7.91 -14.66 4.23
C CYS A 82 -7.96 -15.10 2.76
N PRO A 83 -9.00 -14.71 1.98
CA PRO A 83 -9.13 -15.12 0.59
C PRO A 83 -8.03 -14.53 -0.31
N HIS A 84 -7.31 -13.52 0.17
CA HIS A 84 -6.21 -12.87 -0.54
C HIS A 84 -4.83 -13.42 -0.13
N TYR A 85 -4.73 -14.22 0.93
CA TYR A 85 -3.45 -14.72 1.41
C TYR A 85 -2.98 -15.86 0.51
N LYS A 86 -1.99 -15.58 -0.32
CA LYS A 86 -1.28 -16.61 -1.08
C LYS A 86 -0.33 -17.30 -0.11
N LYS A 87 -0.63 -18.54 0.28
CA LYS A 87 0.38 -19.40 0.92
C LYS A 87 1.56 -19.49 -0.04
N VAL A 88 2.67 -18.87 0.32
CA VAL A 88 3.94 -19.13 -0.36
C VAL A 88 4.33 -20.53 0.10
N ASP A 89 4.23 -21.53 -0.78
CA ASP A 89 4.79 -22.85 -0.50
C ASP A 89 6.30 -22.67 -0.36
N HIS A 90 6.75 -22.62 0.88
CA HIS A 90 8.15 -22.79 1.21
C HIS A 90 8.47 -24.28 1.06
N THR A 91 8.53 -24.79 -0.17
CA THR A 91 9.24 -26.06 -0.41
C THR A 91 10.71 -25.80 -0.04
N PRO A 92 11.27 -26.48 0.97
CA PRO A 92 12.67 -26.32 1.30
C PRO A 92 13.51 -26.67 0.07
N LEU A 93 14.48 -25.83 -0.29
CA LEU A 93 15.46 -26.10 -1.35
C LEU A 93 16.43 -27.26 -1.01
N THR A 94 16.06 -28.15 -0.09
CA THR A 94 16.83 -29.35 0.24
C THR A 94 16.39 -30.50 -0.66
N GLY A 95 16.79 -30.45 -1.93
CA GLY A 95 16.42 -31.49 -2.89
C GLY A 95 17.04 -31.40 -4.28
N ARG A 96 18.14 -30.65 -4.47
CA ARG A 96 18.96 -30.82 -5.69
C ARG A 96 19.88 -32.02 -5.46
N PRO A 97 19.80 -33.10 -6.26
CA PRO A 97 20.86 -34.11 -6.26
C PRO A 97 22.16 -33.43 -6.68
N ALA A 98 23.24 -33.74 -5.97
CA ALA A 98 24.58 -33.33 -6.36
C ALA A 98 24.84 -33.83 -7.79
N LEU A 99 25.25 -32.93 -8.67
CA LEU A 99 25.82 -33.32 -9.95
C LEU A 99 27.11 -34.06 -9.62
N GLU A 100 27.17 -35.35 -9.95
CA GLU A 100 28.43 -36.10 -10.01
C GLU A 100 29.24 -35.48 -11.15
N GLU A 101 30.45 -35.01 -10.82
CA GLU A 101 31.44 -34.55 -11.79
C GLU A 101 32.13 -35.80 -12.36
N ASP A 102 31.88 -36.08 -13.65
CA ASP A 102 32.74 -36.89 -14.52
C ASP A 102 33.48 -35.97 -15.50
#